data_AF-A0A940UAH9-F1
#
_entry.id   AF-A0A940UAH9-F1
#
_cell.length_a   1.000
_cell.length_b   1.000
_cell.length_c   1.000
_cell.angle_alpha   90.00
_cell.angle_beta   90.00
_cell.angle_gamma   90.00
#
_symmetry.space_group_name_H-M   'P 1'
#
loop_
_entity.id
_entity.type
_entity.pdbx_description
1 polymer ?
#
loop_
_entity_poly.entity_id
_entity_poly.type
_entity_poly.pdbx_seq_one_letter_code
_entity_poly.pdbx_strand_id
1 'polypeptide(L)'
;MGVNEQWSYGGRFPLFLANLPQTIAAKSVDQQCGSAMAGIHIGFMEISMGYADTVMIGGMEHMTRVAMGGVVSEKGPISPNMRLFTDPSYKHWDMMTTMNMGLTAEKLFALSGLTKEDMDRWGVRSHQLAAKAQAEGFFKGEIFPWKRNRATGKRWLWTKTRRSAGTRPWSS
;
A
#
# COMPACT_ATOMS: atom_id res chain seq x y z
N MET A 1 -16.65 -1.55 -3.04
CA MET A 1 -16.36 -0.32 -2.27
C MET A 1 -14.96 -0.48 -1.70
N GLY A 2 -14.14 0.57 -1.70
CA GLY A 2 -12.78 0.50 -1.14
C GLY A 2 -12.80 0.23 0.36
N VAL A 3 -11.65 -0.06 0.94
CA VAL A 3 -11.60 -0.57 2.31
C VAL A 3 -11.70 0.57 3.34
N ASN A 4 -12.91 0.82 3.84
CA ASN A 4 -13.19 1.82 4.88
C ASN A 4 -12.57 3.19 4.57
N GLU A 5 -11.71 3.69 5.46
CA GLU A 5 -11.03 4.99 5.34
C GLU A 5 -10.05 5.07 4.15
N GLN A 6 -9.67 3.93 3.57
CA GLN A 6 -8.85 3.89 2.36
C GLN A 6 -9.67 4.12 1.09
N TRP A 7 -10.99 4.00 1.17
CA TRP A 7 -11.89 4.42 0.11
C TRP A 7 -11.92 5.95 0.06
N SER A 8 -11.01 6.51 -0.73
CA SER A 8 -10.68 7.93 -0.85
C SER A 8 -11.74 8.77 -1.58
N TYR A 9 -13.02 8.36 -1.54
CA TYR A 9 -14.14 8.92 -2.31
C TYR A 9 -13.77 9.11 -3.79
N GLY A 10 -13.42 7.99 -4.45
CA GLY A 10 -12.99 8.01 -5.86
C GLY A 10 -11.70 8.81 -6.09
N GLY A 11 -10.80 8.89 -5.11
CA GLY A 11 -9.55 9.63 -5.22
C GLY A 11 -9.67 11.13 -4.91
N ARG A 12 -10.83 11.62 -4.48
CA ARG A 12 -11.07 13.05 -4.22
C ARG A 12 -10.50 13.54 -2.88
N PHE A 13 -10.42 12.70 -1.86
CA PHE A 13 -9.93 13.15 -0.54
C PHE A 13 -8.51 13.75 -0.58
N PRO A 14 -7.51 13.17 -1.28
CA PRO A 14 -6.21 13.80 -1.44
C PRO A 14 -6.27 15.20 -2.06
N LEU A 15 -7.12 15.39 -3.09
CA LEU A 15 -7.28 16.70 -3.74
C LEU A 15 -7.86 17.73 -2.78
N PHE A 16 -8.89 17.36 -2.03
CA PHE A 16 -9.52 18.25 -1.04
C PHE A 16 -8.55 18.60 0.10
N LEU A 17 -7.81 17.62 0.61
CA LEU A 17 -6.81 17.84 1.67
C LEU A 17 -5.62 18.67 1.19
N ALA A 18 -5.26 18.56 -0.08
CA ALA A 18 -4.23 19.38 -0.73
C ALA A 18 -4.76 20.75 -1.18
N ASN A 19 -6.05 21.05 -0.97
CA ASN A 19 -6.73 22.28 -1.39
C ASN A 19 -6.56 22.57 -2.89
N LEU A 20 -6.66 21.52 -3.72
CA LEU A 20 -6.61 21.64 -5.18
C LEU A 20 -8.00 21.99 -5.76
N PRO A 21 -8.06 22.62 -6.96
CA PRO A 21 -9.32 22.96 -7.61
C PRO A 21 -10.25 21.76 -7.81
N GLN A 22 -11.54 21.94 -7.52
CA GLN A 22 -12.57 20.90 -7.69
C GLN A 22 -12.74 20.42 -9.14
N THR A 23 -12.28 21.22 -10.10
CA THR A 23 -12.32 20.93 -11.54
C THR A 23 -11.35 19.82 -11.94
N ILE A 24 -10.37 19.47 -11.11
CA ILE A 24 -9.44 18.37 -11.37
C ILE A 24 -10.21 17.05 -11.26
N ALA A 25 -10.21 16.27 -12.35
CA ALA A 25 -10.76 14.93 -12.37
C ALA A 25 -9.93 13.98 -11.49
N ALA A 26 -10.57 13.03 -10.83
CA ALA A 26 -9.90 12.03 -10.00
C ALA A 26 -10.61 10.69 -10.11
N LYS A 27 -9.84 9.61 -9.94
CA LYS A 27 -10.35 8.25 -9.80
C LYS A 27 -9.48 7.48 -8.81
N SER A 28 -10.12 6.54 -8.10
CA SER A 28 -9.42 5.57 -7.27
C SER A 28 -9.39 4.24 -8.00
N VAL A 29 -8.24 3.57 -8.01
CA VAL A 29 -8.06 2.25 -8.61
C VAL A 29 -7.73 1.29 -7.48
N ASP A 30 -8.46 0.18 -7.42
CA ASP A 30 -8.17 -0.93 -6.50
C ASP A 30 -7.75 -2.13 -7.34
N GLN A 31 -6.46 -2.44 -7.27
CA GLN A 31 -5.84 -3.66 -7.79
C GLN A 31 -4.95 -4.26 -6.70
N GLN A 32 -5.44 -4.29 -5.45
CA GLN A 32 -4.71 -4.83 -4.29
C GLN A 32 -3.31 -4.19 -4.19
N CYS A 33 -2.26 -4.98 -3.93
CA CYS A 33 -0.87 -4.53 -3.85
C CYS A 33 -0.35 -3.85 -5.14
N GLY A 34 -1.01 -4.06 -6.28
CA GLY A 34 -0.67 -3.46 -7.57
C GLY A 34 -1.32 -2.11 -7.86
N SER A 35 -2.14 -1.56 -6.96
CA SER A 35 -3.01 -0.41 -7.23
C SER A 35 -2.27 0.83 -7.75
N ALA A 36 -1.14 1.21 -7.13
CA ALA A 36 -0.38 2.38 -7.55
C ALA A 36 0.24 2.20 -8.95
N MET A 37 0.74 0.99 -9.24
CA MET A 37 1.32 0.65 -10.56
C MET A 37 0.23 0.60 -11.64
N ALA A 38 -0.94 0.08 -11.32
CA ALA A 38 -2.11 0.15 -12.20
C ALA A 38 -2.47 1.61 -12.52
N GLY A 39 -2.43 2.49 -11.52
CA GLY A 39 -2.57 3.94 -11.69
C GLY A 39 -1.55 4.52 -12.68
N ILE A 40 -0.28 4.09 -12.60
CA ILE A 40 0.78 4.51 -13.55
C ILE A 40 0.42 4.08 -14.98
N HIS A 41 0.03 2.82 -15.19
CA HIS A 41 -0.36 2.35 -16.53
C HIS A 41 -1.56 3.13 -17.08
N ILE A 42 -2.53 3.42 -16.23
CA ILE A 42 -3.72 4.17 -16.64
C ILE A 42 -3.37 5.62 -16.99
N GLY A 43 -2.58 6.31 -16.18
CA GLY A 43 -2.16 7.69 -16.47
C GLY A 43 -1.27 7.77 -17.72
N PHE A 44 -0.40 6.79 -17.93
CA PHE A 44 0.35 6.66 -19.18
C PHE A 44 -0.59 6.54 -20.38
N MET A 45 -1.60 5.66 -20.31
CA MET A 45 -2.57 5.50 -21.39
C MET A 45 -3.34 6.79 -21.66
N GLU A 46 -3.82 7.49 -20.62
CA GLU A 46 -4.52 8.77 -20.75
C GLU A 46 -3.69 9.83 -21.47
N ILE A 47 -2.40 9.94 -21.13
CA ILE A 47 -1.48 10.86 -21.82
C ILE A 47 -1.24 10.42 -23.26
N SER A 48 -0.94 9.13 -23.47
CA SER A 48 -0.61 8.59 -24.79
C SER A 48 -1.76 8.71 -25.80
N MET A 49 -3.01 8.67 -25.31
CA MET A 49 -4.22 8.79 -26.12
C MET A 49 -4.70 10.24 -26.29
N GLY A 50 -4.00 11.21 -25.70
CA GLY A 50 -4.37 12.63 -25.75
C GLY A 50 -5.61 12.98 -24.91
N TYR A 51 -5.96 12.15 -23.92
CA TYR A 51 -7.06 12.44 -22.99
C TYR A 51 -6.62 13.33 -21.82
N ALA A 52 -5.33 13.40 -21.52
CA ALA A 52 -4.76 14.29 -20.52
C ALA A 52 -3.35 14.75 -20.92
N ASP A 53 -3.00 15.99 -20.63
CA ASP A 53 -1.62 16.47 -20.80
C ASP A 53 -0.73 16.12 -19.60
N THR A 54 -1.33 15.93 -18.42
CA THR A 54 -0.62 15.64 -17.18
C THR A 54 -1.52 14.86 -16.23
N VAL A 55 -0.97 13.83 -15.60
CA VAL A 55 -1.67 12.99 -14.61
C VAL A 55 -0.80 12.87 -13.36
N MET A 56 -1.42 13.04 -12.18
CA MET A 56 -0.79 12.78 -10.88
C MET A 56 -1.26 11.43 -10.34
N ILE A 57 -0.32 10.55 -10.01
CA ILE A 57 -0.61 9.21 -9.48
C ILE A 57 0.05 9.06 -8.11
N GLY A 58 -0.66 8.43 -7.18
CA GLY A 58 -0.14 8.06 -5.87
C GLY A 58 -0.87 6.85 -5.30
N GLY A 59 -0.32 6.30 -4.23
CA GLY A 59 -0.93 5.23 -3.44
C GLY A 59 -0.94 5.61 -1.96
N MET A 60 -1.97 5.19 -1.25
CA MET A 60 -2.10 5.43 0.18
C MET A 60 -2.61 4.16 0.85
N GLU A 61 -2.07 3.83 2.00
CA GLU A 61 -2.40 2.60 2.73
C GLU A 61 -2.33 2.90 4.24
N HIS A 62 -3.30 2.39 5.01
CA HIS A 62 -3.36 2.64 6.45
C HIS A 62 -3.78 1.39 7.24
N MET A 63 -2.89 0.41 7.27
CA MET A 63 -3.17 -0.90 7.87
C MET A 63 -3.31 -0.89 9.40
N THR A 64 -2.79 0.14 10.08
CA THR A 64 -2.93 0.26 11.54
C THR A 64 -4.37 0.56 11.99
N ARG A 65 -5.19 1.20 11.13
CA ARG A 65 -6.63 1.43 11.39
C ARG A 65 -7.53 0.47 10.64
N VAL A 66 -7.06 0.00 9.49
CA VAL A 66 -7.79 -0.92 8.62
C VAL A 66 -7.01 -2.23 8.58
N ALA A 67 -7.34 -3.14 9.49
CA ALA A 67 -6.65 -4.43 9.58
C ALA A 67 -6.91 -5.29 8.33
N MET A 68 -5.90 -6.04 7.90
CA MET A 68 -6.09 -7.05 6.85
C MET A 68 -7.09 -8.12 7.28
N GLY A 69 -7.86 -8.64 6.33
CA GLY A 69 -8.78 -9.75 6.54
C GLY A 69 -10.21 -9.37 6.97
N GLY A 70 -10.43 -8.16 7.51
CA GLY A 70 -11.78 -7.71 7.89
C GLY A 70 -12.77 -7.58 6.72
N VAL A 71 -12.23 -7.45 5.49
CA VAL A 71 -12.99 -7.13 4.28
C VAL A 71 -13.80 -8.32 3.74
N VAL A 72 -13.37 -9.54 4.06
CA VAL A 72 -13.94 -10.82 3.56
C VAL A 72 -14.75 -11.55 4.64
N SER A 73 -14.96 -10.93 5.81
CA SER A 73 -15.81 -11.51 6.86
C SER A 73 -17.29 -11.44 6.46
N GLU A 74 -18.18 -12.19 7.15
CA GLU A 74 -19.64 -12.21 6.87
C GLU A 74 -20.31 -10.82 6.87
N LYS A 75 -19.67 -9.80 7.46
CA LYS A 75 -20.10 -8.39 7.47
C LYS A 75 -19.14 -7.45 6.75
N GLY A 76 -18.18 -8.00 6.00
CA GLY A 76 -17.22 -7.25 5.20
C GLY A 76 -17.85 -6.69 3.92
N PRO A 77 -17.31 -5.60 3.35
CA PRO A 77 -17.83 -4.99 2.12
C PRO A 77 -17.60 -5.87 0.86
N ILE A 78 -16.89 -6.99 0.98
CA ILE A 78 -16.68 -7.98 -0.08
C ILE A 78 -17.11 -9.35 0.46
N SER A 79 -18.23 -9.89 -0.05
CA SER A 79 -18.68 -11.25 0.26
C SER A 79 -18.46 -12.14 -0.96
N PRO A 80 -17.50 -13.09 -0.92
CA PRO A 80 -17.27 -13.99 -2.04
C PRO A 80 -18.47 -14.94 -2.21
N ASN A 81 -18.76 -15.33 -3.45
CA ASN A 81 -19.78 -16.35 -3.69
C ASN A 81 -19.29 -17.70 -3.14
N MET A 82 -19.98 -18.24 -2.14
CA MET A 82 -19.56 -19.46 -1.44
C MET A 82 -19.43 -20.68 -2.35
N ARG A 83 -20.07 -20.70 -3.53
CA ARG A 83 -19.87 -21.75 -4.52
C ARG A 83 -18.41 -21.91 -4.95
N LEU A 84 -17.63 -20.82 -4.93
CA LEU A 84 -16.19 -20.86 -5.21
C LEU A 84 -15.42 -21.78 -4.24
N PHE A 85 -15.95 -22.01 -3.04
CA PHE A 85 -15.37 -22.89 -2.04
C PHE A 85 -16.02 -24.28 -1.99
N THR A 86 -17.33 -24.36 -2.25
CA THR A 86 -18.12 -25.57 -1.99
C THR A 86 -18.43 -26.40 -3.24
N ASP A 87 -18.51 -25.78 -4.41
CA ASP A 87 -18.85 -26.46 -5.66
C ASP A 87 -17.60 -27.17 -6.23
N PRO A 88 -17.62 -28.50 -6.42
CA PRO A 88 -16.47 -29.25 -6.93
C PRO A 88 -15.96 -28.75 -8.28
N SER A 89 -16.82 -28.15 -9.11
CA SER A 89 -16.42 -27.59 -10.40
C SER A 89 -15.40 -26.45 -10.27
N TYR A 90 -15.39 -25.72 -9.15
CA TYR A 90 -14.45 -24.63 -8.88
C TYR A 90 -13.25 -25.03 -8.03
N LYS A 91 -13.13 -26.30 -7.63
CA LYS A 91 -12.04 -26.77 -6.76
C LYS A 91 -10.65 -26.49 -7.32
N HIS A 92 -10.50 -26.49 -8.65
CA HIS A 92 -9.24 -26.20 -9.34
C HIS A 92 -8.69 -24.79 -9.07
N TRP A 93 -9.55 -23.84 -8.66
CA TRP A 93 -9.13 -22.49 -8.28
C TRP A 93 -8.48 -22.41 -6.90
N ASP A 94 -8.63 -23.43 -6.05
CA ASP A 94 -8.03 -23.49 -4.71
C ASP A 94 -8.26 -22.19 -3.92
N MET A 95 -9.53 -21.82 -3.75
CA MET A 95 -9.93 -20.52 -3.21
C MET A 95 -9.48 -20.28 -1.77
N MET A 96 -9.37 -21.35 -0.96
CA MET A 96 -8.84 -21.27 0.39
C MET A 96 -7.40 -20.77 0.40
N THR A 97 -6.56 -21.25 -0.52
CA THR A 97 -5.18 -20.78 -0.66
C THR A 97 -5.14 -19.41 -1.34
N THR A 98 -5.85 -19.24 -2.45
CA THR A 98 -5.84 -18.00 -3.26
C THR A 98 -6.24 -16.75 -2.46
N MET A 99 -7.18 -16.88 -1.52
CA MET A 99 -7.64 -15.75 -0.71
C MET A 99 -6.78 -15.50 0.54
N ASN A 100 -5.73 -16.29 0.79
CA ASN A 100 -4.83 -16.13 1.93
C ASN A 100 -3.38 -15.99 1.45
N MET A 101 -2.84 -14.77 1.51
CA MET A 101 -1.48 -14.47 1.04
C MET A 101 -0.37 -15.27 1.76
N GLY A 102 -0.61 -15.72 2.99
CA GLY A 102 0.32 -16.61 3.70
C GLY A 102 0.32 -18.02 3.10
N LEU A 103 -0.87 -18.58 2.87
CA LEU A 103 -1.00 -19.90 2.24
C LEU A 103 -0.49 -19.89 0.79
N THR A 104 -0.70 -18.80 0.04
CA THR A 104 -0.11 -18.68 -1.30
C THR A 104 1.42 -18.68 -1.22
N ALA A 105 2.01 -17.99 -0.24
CA ALA A 105 3.46 -17.96 -0.05
C ALA A 105 4.01 -19.36 0.28
N GLU A 106 3.37 -20.11 1.18
CA GLU A 106 3.76 -21.49 1.52
C GLU A 106 3.65 -22.43 0.31
N LYS A 107 2.56 -22.30 -0.47
CA LYS A 107 2.39 -23.08 -1.70
C LYS A 107 3.48 -22.77 -2.74
N LEU A 108 3.84 -21.50 -2.91
CA LEU A 108 4.95 -21.10 -3.79
C LEU A 108 6.30 -21.59 -3.27
N PHE A 109 6.53 -21.53 -1.95
CA PHE A 109 7.75 -22.04 -1.33
C PHE A 109 7.94 -23.53 -1.67
N ALA A 110 6.90 -24.34 -1.50
CA ALA A 110 6.93 -25.77 -1.84
C ALA A 110 7.23 -26.07 -3.33
N LEU A 111 6.96 -25.12 -4.24
CA LEU A 111 7.21 -25.26 -5.68
C LEU A 111 8.54 -24.67 -6.14
N SER A 112 9.17 -23.82 -5.32
CA SER A 112 10.30 -22.96 -5.72
C SER A 112 11.67 -23.63 -5.66
N GLY A 113 11.81 -24.73 -4.90
CA GLY A 113 13.10 -25.32 -4.58
C GLY A 113 13.98 -24.48 -3.65
N LEU A 114 13.47 -23.36 -3.13
CA LEU A 114 14.16 -22.52 -2.16
C LEU A 114 14.18 -23.19 -0.78
N THR A 115 15.26 -22.95 -0.04
CA THR A 115 15.35 -23.38 1.36
C THR A 115 14.89 -22.26 2.30
N LYS A 116 14.55 -22.61 3.54
CA LYS A 116 14.29 -21.62 4.59
C LYS A 116 15.50 -20.70 4.79
N GLU A 117 16.70 -21.27 4.75
CA GLU A 117 17.96 -20.55 4.90
C GLU A 117 18.16 -19.50 3.81
N ASP A 118 17.69 -19.76 2.58
CA ASP A 118 17.75 -18.79 1.48
C ASP A 118 16.80 -17.61 1.71
N MET A 119 15.59 -17.89 2.20
CA MET A 119 14.62 -16.85 2.57
C MET A 119 15.14 -15.99 3.73
N ASP A 120 15.69 -16.62 4.77
CA ASP A 120 16.24 -15.92 5.94
C ASP A 120 17.45 -15.06 5.53
N ARG A 121 18.34 -15.58 4.67
CA ARG A 121 19.49 -14.84 4.12
C ARG A 121 19.04 -13.62 3.31
N TRP A 122 18.01 -13.79 2.47
CA TRP A 122 17.42 -12.68 1.72
C TRP A 122 16.81 -11.62 2.63
N GLY A 123 16.06 -12.04 3.66
CA GLY A 123 15.46 -11.15 4.64
C GLY A 123 16.51 -10.30 5.37
N VAL A 124 17.58 -10.92 5.87
CA VAL A 124 18.70 -10.22 6.53
C VAL A 124 19.36 -9.24 5.56
N ARG A 125 19.66 -9.67 4.33
CA ARG A 125 20.25 -8.80 3.31
C ARG A 125 19.38 -7.58 3.02
N SER A 126 18.07 -7.76 2.86
CA SER A 126 17.12 -6.66 2.62
C SER A 126 17.18 -5.62 3.75
N HIS A 127 17.14 -6.07 5.00
CA HIS A 127 17.24 -5.18 6.16
C HIS A 127 18.58 -4.45 6.24
N GLN A 128 19.69 -5.14 5.98
CA GLN A 128 21.02 -4.53 5.97
C GLN A 128 21.15 -3.45 4.90
N LEU A 129 20.65 -3.71 3.68
CA LEU A 129 20.65 -2.74 2.59
C LEU A 129 19.79 -1.52 2.92
N ALA A 130 18.58 -1.72 3.46
CA ALA A 130 17.71 -0.62 3.85
C ALA A 130 18.34 0.25 4.95
N ALA A 131 18.95 -0.37 5.97
CA ALA A 131 19.63 0.34 7.05
C ALA A 131 20.83 1.15 6.54
N LYS A 132 21.65 0.55 5.65
CA LYS A 132 22.79 1.21 5.01
C LYS A 132 22.34 2.41 4.17
N ALA A 133 21.39 2.20 3.25
CA ALA A 133 20.83 3.26 2.40
C ALA A 133 20.29 4.43 3.22
N GLN A 134 19.64 4.14 4.35
CA GLN A 134 19.17 5.18 5.26
C GLN A 134 20.30 5.94 5.96
N ALA A 135 21.36 5.25 6.41
CA ALA A 135 22.52 5.88 7.05
C ALA A 135 23.28 6.79 6.07
N GLU A 136 23.39 6.36 4.81
CA GLU A 136 24.06 7.09 3.73
C GLU A 136 23.18 8.23 3.16
N GLY A 137 21.91 8.29 3.56
CA GLY A 137 20.99 9.35 3.13
C GLY A 137 20.44 9.17 1.72
N PHE A 138 20.47 7.94 1.18
CA PHE A 138 19.95 7.57 -0.14
C PHE A 138 18.50 8.08 -0.35
N PHE A 139 17.63 7.88 0.65
CA PHE A 139 16.21 8.25 0.57
C PHE A 139 15.89 9.74 0.82
N LYS A 140 16.90 10.62 0.97
CA LYS A 140 16.65 12.04 1.28
C LYS A 140 15.84 12.77 0.20
N GLY A 141 15.96 12.35 -1.06
CA GLY A 141 15.20 12.93 -2.18
C GLY A 141 13.79 12.35 -2.35
N GLU A 142 13.48 11.24 -1.70
CA GLU A 142 12.22 10.50 -1.90
C GLU A 142 11.28 10.58 -0.69
N ILE A 143 11.81 10.72 0.53
CA ILE A 143 11.02 10.78 1.75
C ILE A 143 10.68 12.23 2.10
N PHE A 144 9.40 12.58 2.00
CA PHE A 144 8.88 13.83 2.53
C PHE A 144 8.60 13.72 4.05
N PRO A 145 9.16 14.61 4.89
CA PRO A 145 8.92 14.58 6.33
C PRO A 145 7.45 14.84 6.73
N TRP A 146 6.86 13.96 7.53
CA TRP A 146 5.52 14.19 8.09
C TRP A 146 5.57 14.73 9.53
N LYS A 147 4.75 15.75 9.80
CA LYS A 147 4.64 16.38 11.12
C LYS A 147 3.33 15.98 11.79
N ARG A 148 3.38 15.52 13.03
CA ARG A 148 2.19 15.27 13.86
C ARG A 148 2.23 16.11 15.13
N ASN A 149 1.21 16.93 15.33
CA ASN A 149 0.99 17.65 16.58
C ASN A 149 0.32 16.70 17.59
N ARG A 150 0.82 16.62 18.83
CA ARG A 150 0.06 16.00 19.93
C ARG A 150 -0.92 17.01 20.52
N ALA A 151 -1.97 16.50 21.16
CA ALA A 151 -2.85 17.28 22.04
C ALA A 151 -2.09 17.99 23.17
N THR A 152 -0.88 17.53 23.54
CA THR A 152 -0.01 18.11 24.58
C THR A 152 0.97 19.17 24.06
N GLY A 153 0.82 19.66 22.82
CA GLY A 153 1.68 20.70 22.24
C GLY A 153 3.07 20.24 21.74
N LYS A 154 3.49 18.99 22.04
CA LYS A 154 4.73 18.42 21.50
C LYS A 154 4.55 18.00 20.03
N ARG A 155 5.50 18.38 19.16
CA ARG A 155 5.54 18.04 17.73
C ARG A 155 6.49 16.88 17.44
N TRP A 156 6.05 15.94 16.63
CA TRP A 156 6.90 14.86 16.10
C TRP A 156 7.18 15.10 14.63
N LEU A 157 8.44 14.91 14.24
CA LEU A 157 8.86 14.86 12.85
C LEU A 157 9.23 13.42 12.52
N TRP A 158 8.57 12.86 11.52
CA TRP A 158 8.87 11.56 10.96
C TRP A 158 9.65 11.77 9.67
N THR A 159 10.96 11.57 9.72
CA THR A 159 11.89 11.70 8.57
C THR A 159 12.49 10.37 8.13
N LYS A 160 12.13 9.30 8.82
CA LYS A 160 12.77 7.99 8.73
C LYS A 160 11.69 6.91 8.82
N THR A 161 11.94 5.78 8.18
CA THR A 161 11.21 4.50 8.35
C THR A 161 11.19 3.99 9.79
N ARG A 162 11.94 4.61 10.70
CA ARG A 162 11.90 4.38 12.16
C ARG A 162 11.59 5.68 12.91
N ARG A 163 10.86 5.55 14.02
CA ARG A 163 10.68 6.59 15.03
C ARG A 163 12.05 7.06 15.55
N SER A 164 12.52 8.23 15.15
CA SER A 164 13.65 8.88 15.84
C SER A 164 13.10 9.65 17.03
N ALA A 165 13.50 9.29 18.25
CA ALA A 165 13.22 10.03 19.48
C ALA A 165 14.12 11.28 19.62
N GLY A 166 14.33 12.01 18.52
CA GLY A 166 15.21 13.18 18.49
C GLY A 166 14.41 14.47 18.33
N THR A 167 14.17 15.17 19.42
CA THR A 167 13.73 16.57 19.41
C THR A 167 14.92 17.44 19.01
N ARG A 168 15.12 17.72 17.73
CA ARG A 168 15.96 18.86 17.35
C ARG A 168 15.08 20.11 17.33
N PRO A 169 15.37 21.13 18.16
CA PRO A 169 14.75 22.44 17.99
C PRO A 169 15.17 23.00 16.63
N TRP A 170 14.22 23.59 15.92
CA TRP A 170 14.50 24.31 14.68
C TRP A 170 14.81 25.76 15.01
N SER A 171 15.95 26.27 14.53
CA SER A 171 16.25 27.70 14.47
C SER A 171 15.72 28.25 13.14
N SER A 172 15.08 29.42 13.21
CA SER A 172 14.46 30.18 12.12
C SER A 172 15.38 30.43 10.93
#